data_AF-A0A1G7EU32-F1
#
_entry.id   AF-A0A1G7EU32-F1
#
_cell.length_a   1.000
_cell.length_b   1.000
_cell.length_c   1.000
_cell.angle_alpha   90.00
_cell.angle_beta   90.00
_cell.angle_gamma   90.00
#
_symmetry.space_group_name_H-M   'P 1'
#
loop_
_entity.id
_entity.type
_entity.pdbx_description
1 polymer ?
#
loop_
_entity_poly.entity_id
_entity_poly.type
_entity_poly.pdbx_seq_one_letter_code
_entity_poly.pdbx_strand_id
1 'polypeptide(L)'
;MGLNVYLSGEIHSDWRDRIIEGAQGLDVTFSSPVTDHAASDDCGVTILGAEESKFWHDRKGAQMNAIRTRKGIADADVVVVRFGDKYKQWNAAFDAGYAAALGKSLIILQPPEHDHALKEVDAAALAVAREPEEVVEIFRYVLTGTLPG
;
A
#
# COMPACT_ATOMS: atom_id res chain seq x y z
N MET A 1 -13.57 0.40 18.15
CA MET A 1 -12.58 1.34 17.58
C MET A 1 -12.45 0.92 16.14
N GLY A 2 -12.71 1.79 15.17
CA GLY A 2 -12.56 1.44 13.75
C GLY A 2 -11.19 1.82 13.23
N LEU A 3 -10.70 1.12 12.21
CA LEU A 3 -9.44 1.43 11.52
C LEU A 3 -9.68 1.83 10.07
N ASN A 4 -9.08 2.95 9.65
CA ASN A 4 -8.92 3.29 8.24
C ASN A 4 -7.57 2.75 7.76
N VAL A 5 -7.60 1.86 6.77
CA VAL A 5 -6.41 1.18 6.26
C VAL A 5 -6.15 1.58 4.81
N TYR A 6 -4.92 1.97 4.50
CA TYR A 6 -4.47 2.18 3.12
C TYR A 6 -3.57 1.03 2.64
N LEU A 7 -3.99 0.35 1.57
CA LEU A 7 -3.31 -0.81 0.98
C LEU A 7 -2.44 -0.39 -0.23
N SER A 8 -1.19 0.00 0.03
CA SER A 8 -0.20 0.34 -1.00
C SER A 8 0.63 -0.89 -1.41
N GLY A 9 1.26 -0.84 -2.59
CA GLY A 9 2.15 -1.89 -3.09
C GLY A 9 1.78 -2.36 -4.50
N GLU A 10 2.34 -3.52 -4.90
CA GLU A 10 2.07 -4.10 -6.21
C GLU A 10 0.58 -4.36 -6.47
N ILE A 11 0.23 -4.42 -7.77
CA ILE A 11 -1.13 -4.61 -8.27
C ILE A 11 -1.23 -5.83 -9.21
N HIS A 12 -0.27 -6.75 -9.10
CA HIS A 12 -0.09 -7.93 -9.93
C HIS A 12 -0.49 -9.25 -9.25
N SER A 13 -0.98 -9.21 -8.00
CA SER A 13 -1.55 -10.35 -7.27
C SER A 13 -2.87 -9.99 -6.58
N ASP A 14 -3.50 -11.00 -5.97
CA ASP A 14 -4.79 -10.95 -5.26
C ASP A 14 -4.68 -10.55 -3.77
N TRP A 15 -3.49 -10.16 -3.31
CA TRP A 15 -3.22 -9.95 -1.88
C TRP A 15 -4.18 -8.96 -1.19
N ARG A 16 -4.64 -7.91 -1.88
CA ARG A 16 -5.60 -6.95 -1.33
C ARG A 16 -6.95 -7.61 -1.09
N ASP A 17 -7.41 -8.40 -2.04
CA ASP A 17 -8.70 -9.09 -1.97
C ASP A 17 -8.68 -10.09 -0.81
N ARG A 18 -7.57 -10.83 -0.64
CA ARG A 18 -7.36 -11.73 0.51
C ARG A 18 -7.45 -11.01 1.86
N ILE A 19 -6.85 -9.82 1.99
CA ILE A 19 -6.96 -9.01 3.22
C ILE A 19 -8.40 -8.53 3.44
N ILE A 20 -9.03 -7.99 2.40
CA ILE A 20 -10.39 -7.43 2.49
C ILE A 20 -11.40 -8.52 2.83
N GLU A 21 -11.29 -9.68 2.21
CA GLU A 21 -12.14 -10.84 2.48
C GLU A 21 -11.90 -11.42 3.88
N GLY A 22 -10.63 -11.62 4.27
CA GLY A 22 -10.29 -12.15 5.59
C GLY A 22 -10.67 -11.20 6.75
N ALA A 23 -10.73 -9.90 6.49
CA ALA A 23 -11.14 -8.90 7.46
C ALA A 23 -12.67 -8.70 7.55
N GLN A 24 -13.48 -9.47 6.82
CA GLN A 24 -14.94 -9.40 6.94
C GLN A 24 -15.38 -9.61 8.41
N GLY A 25 -16.27 -8.72 8.88
CA GLY A 25 -16.73 -8.70 10.27
C GLY A 25 -15.84 -7.91 11.24
N LEU A 26 -14.68 -7.41 10.80
CA LEU A 26 -13.88 -6.44 11.54
C LEU A 26 -14.31 -5.00 11.21
N ASP A 27 -14.15 -4.08 12.18
CA ASP A 27 -14.42 -2.64 12.02
C ASP A 27 -13.25 -1.97 11.27
N VAL A 28 -13.08 -2.31 9.99
CA VAL A 28 -12.01 -1.81 9.11
C VAL A 28 -12.58 -1.25 7.81
N THR A 29 -12.12 -0.06 7.44
CA THR A 29 -12.40 0.55 6.12
C THR A 29 -11.12 0.58 5.30
N PHE A 30 -11.17 0.01 4.10
CA PHE A 30 -10.01 -0.08 3.20
C PHE A 30 -10.05 0.98 2.09
N SER A 31 -8.88 1.46 1.72
CA SER A 31 -8.64 2.28 0.52
C SER A 31 -7.32 1.88 -0.15
N SER A 32 -7.16 2.17 -1.43
CA SER A 32 -6.00 1.74 -2.23
C SER A 32 -5.71 2.69 -3.40
N PRO A 33 -4.54 2.58 -4.05
CA PRO A 33 -4.27 3.23 -5.33
C PRO A 33 -5.24 2.79 -6.44
N VAL A 34 -5.24 3.51 -7.56
CA VAL A 34 -5.92 3.05 -8.78
C VAL A 34 -5.21 1.79 -9.30
N THR A 35 -5.93 0.68 -9.40
CA THR A 35 -5.39 -0.61 -9.88
C THR A 35 -5.59 -0.83 -11.38
N ASP A 36 -6.43 -0.01 -12.03
CA ASP A 36 -6.51 0.04 -13.48
C ASP A 36 -5.24 0.71 -14.04
N HIS A 37 -4.38 -0.12 -14.63
CA HIS A 37 -3.09 0.31 -15.18
C HIS A 37 -3.23 1.40 -16.24
N ALA A 38 -4.15 1.24 -17.20
CA ALA A 38 -4.29 2.20 -18.30
C ALA A 38 -4.80 3.54 -17.77
N ALA A 39 -5.79 3.51 -16.88
CA ALA A 39 -6.29 4.72 -16.24
C ALA A 39 -5.21 5.42 -15.40
N SER A 40 -4.41 4.65 -14.65
CA SER A 40 -3.32 5.18 -13.83
C SER A 40 -2.22 5.85 -14.68
N ASP A 41 -1.81 5.21 -15.76
CA ASP A 41 -0.72 5.70 -16.61
C ASP A 41 -1.13 6.92 -17.44
N ASP A 42 -2.35 6.92 -17.97
CA ASP A 42 -2.81 7.93 -18.93
C ASP A 42 -3.60 9.09 -18.29
N CYS A 43 -3.88 9.04 -16.98
CA CYS A 43 -4.71 10.06 -16.30
C CYS A 43 -4.19 11.48 -16.53
N GLY A 44 -2.86 11.65 -16.48
CA GLY A 44 -2.19 12.94 -16.66
C GLY A 44 -2.45 13.54 -18.03
N VAL A 45 -2.16 12.78 -19.09
CA VAL A 45 -2.29 13.27 -20.47
C VAL A 45 -3.74 13.37 -20.93
N THR A 46 -4.61 12.51 -20.41
CA THR A 46 -6.05 12.55 -20.69
C THR A 46 -6.69 13.82 -20.14
N ILE A 47 -6.28 14.27 -18.95
CA ILE A 47 -6.92 15.39 -18.24
C ILE A 47 -6.22 16.73 -18.51
N LEU A 48 -4.89 16.75 -18.53
CA LEU A 48 -4.09 17.98 -18.61
C LEU A 48 -3.39 18.17 -19.96
N GLY A 49 -3.76 17.38 -20.97
CA GLY A 49 -3.23 17.45 -22.33
C GLY A 49 -2.02 16.55 -22.58
N ALA A 50 -1.86 16.16 -23.85
CA ALA A 50 -0.83 15.23 -24.31
C ALA A 50 0.59 15.73 -24.02
N GLU A 51 1.52 14.77 -23.96
CA GLU A 51 2.96 15.01 -23.82
C GLU A 51 3.70 14.29 -24.94
N GLU A 52 4.67 14.96 -25.55
CA GLU A 52 5.50 14.36 -26.61
C GLU A 52 6.55 13.40 -26.04
N SER A 53 7.07 13.71 -24.84
CA SER A 53 8.08 12.89 -24.19
C SER A 53 7.45 11.89 -23.22
N LYS A 54 7.85 10.62 -23.33
CA LYS A 54 7.43 9.57 -22.40
C LYS A 54 7.75 9.92 -20.93
N PHE A 55 8.85 10.64 -20.68
CA PHE A 55 9.20 11.08 -19.32
C PHE A 55 8.15 12.04 -18.74
N TRP A 56 7.70 13.02 -19.53
CA TRP A 56 6.71 14.00 -19.08
C TRP A 56 5.30 13.41 -19.03
N HIS A 57 4.98 12.49 -19.94
CA HIS A 57 3.79 11.66 -19.87
C HIS A 57 3.68 10.96 -18.51
N ASP A 58 4.71 10.18 -18.15
CA ASP A 58 4.70 9.39 -16.92
C ASP A 58 4.74 10.25 -15.67
N ARG A 59 5.53 11.33 -15.70
CA ARG A 59 5.59 12.28 -14.58
C ARG A 59 4.23 12.94 -14.33
N LYS A 60 3.51 13.30 -15.40
CA LYS A 60 2.19 13.94 -15.30
C LYS A 60 1.17 12.98 -14.68
N GLY A 61 1.14 11.73 -15.13
CA GLY A 61 0.31 10.68 -14.52
C GLY A 61 0.69 10.44 -13.04
N ALA A 62 1.99 10.28 -12.76
CA ALA A 62 2.49 10.07 -11.41
C ALA A 62 2.12 11.22 -10.44
N GLN A 63 2.10 12.47 -10.89
CA GLN A 63 1.71 13.61 -10.05
C GLN A 63 0.23 13.58 -9.65
N MET A 64 -0.66 13.17 -10.55
CA MET A 64 -2.08 13.02 -10.22
C MET A 64 -2.32 11.85 -9.27
N ASN A 65 -1.66 10.72 -9.51
CA ASN A 65 -1.69 9.58 -8.58
C ASN A 65 -1.14 9.97 -7.21
N ALA A 66 -0.08 10.79 -7.15
CA ALA A 66 0.48 11.28 -5.90
C ALA A 66 -0.51 12.11 -5.07
N ILE A 67 -1.44 12.86 -5.68
CA ILE A 67 -2.51 13.57 -4.95
C ILE A 67 -3.38 12.57 -4.20
N ARG A 68 -3.79 11.48 -4.88
CA ARG A 68 -4.63 10.43 -4.29
C ARG A 68 -3.88 9.66 -3.21
N THR A 69 -2.67 9.21 -3.52
CA THR A 69 -1.84 8.40 -2.61
C THR A 69 -1.48 9.17 -1.35
N ARG A 70 -1.07 10.44 -1.47
CA ARG A 70 -0.77 11.26 -0.29
C ARG A 70 -1.98 11.47 0.60
N LYS A 71 -3.16 11.69 0.02
CA LYS A 71 -4.42 11.80 0.78
C LYS A 71 -4.77 10.49 1.48
N GLY A 72 -4.72 9.36 0.76
CA GLY A 72 -5.00 8.04 1.31
C GLY A 72 -4.07 7.67 2.47
N ILE A 73 -2.76 7.89 2.31
CA ILE A 73 -1.78 7.68 3.38
C ILE A 73 -2.03 8.62 4.56
N ALA A 74 -2.29 9.91 4.31
CA ALA A 74 -2.49 10.89 5.37
C ALA A 74 -3.76 10.63 6.21
N ASP A 75 -4.80 10.07 5.61
CA ASP A 75 -6.06 9.76 6.29
C ASP A 75 -6.07 8.40 6.99
N ALA A 76 -5.15 7.50 6.63
CA ALA A 76 -5.09 6.17 7.20
C ALA A 76 -4.61 6.17 8.66
N ASP A 77 -5.19 5.28 9.47
CA ASP A 77 -4.68 4.93 10.79
C ASP A 77 -3.52 3.92 10.67
N VAL A 78 -3.64 3.00 9.70
CA VAL A 78 -2.62 1.99 9.37
C VAL A 78 -2.37 1.95 7.87
N VAL A 79 -1.10 1.89 7.47
CA VAL A 79 -0.70 1.69 6.07
C VAL A 79 -0.08 0.31 5.94
N VAL A 80 -0.61 -0.50 5.01
CA VAL A 80 -0.01 -1.78 4.62
C VAL A 80 0.69 -1.58 3.29
N VAL A 81 1.97 -1.94 3.20
CA VAL A 81 2.74 -1.86 1.96
C VAL A 81 3.19 -3.25 1.52
N ARG A 82 2.71 -3.70 0.36
CA ARG A 82 3.09 -4.99 -0.24
C ARG A 82 4.28 -4.87 -1.18
N PHE A 83 5.33 -5.66 -0.89
CA PHE A 83 6.48 -5.84 -1.76
C PHE A 83 6.53 -7.22 -2.44
N GLY A 84 6.02 -7.36 -3.67
CA GLY A 84 6.05 -8.62 -4.44
C GLY A 84 7.24 -8.75 -5.39
N ASP A 85 7.36 -9.91 -6.03
CA ASP A 85 8.61 -10.36 -6.69
C ASP A 85 8.80 -9.77 -8.10
N LYS A 86 7.76 -9.12 -8.64
CA LYS A 86 7.75 -8.60 -10.00
C LYS A 86 8.05 -7.11 -10.02
N TYR A 87 8.91 -6.74 -10.95
CA TYR A 87 9.37 -5.37 -11.19
C TYR A 87 10.06 -4.73 -9.98
N LYS A 88 10.68 -3.59 -10.22
CA LYS A 88 11.28 -2.79 -9.15
C LYS A 88 10.20 -1.91 -8.55
N GLN A 89 9.77 -2.21 -7.32
CA GLN A 89 8.64 -1.53 -6.66
C GLN A 89 9.05 -0.23 -5.94
N TRP A 90 9.66 0.70 -6.70
CA TRP A 90 10.13 1.96 -6.13
C TRP A 90 9.01 2.86 -5.61
N ASN A 91 7.81 2.76 -6.21
CA ASN A 91 6.62 3.44 -5.70
C ASN A 91 6.21 2.91 -4.32
N ALA A 92 6.26 1.60 -4.09
CA ALA A 92 5.95 1.00 -2.79
C ALA A 92 6.97 1.43 -1.72
N ALA A 93 8.27 1.43 -2.06
CA ALA A 93 9.32 1.94 -1.17
C ALA A 93 9.12 3.42 -0.84
N PHE A 94 8.73 4.23 -1.83
CA PHE A 94 8.44 5.65 -1.62
C PHE A 94 7.23 5.86 -0.70
N ASP A 95 6.16 5.09 -0.89
CA ASP A 95 4.95 5.15 -0.06
C ASP A 95 5.24 4.72 1.39
N ALA A 96 6.02 3.65 1.58
CA ALA A 96 6.45 3.20 2.91
C ALA A 96 7.26 4.28 3.63
N GLY A 97 8.24 4.89 2.94
CA GLY A 97 9.03 5.99 3.48
C GLY A 97 8.18 7.23 3.80
N TYR A 98 7.20 7.56 2.96
CA TYR A 98 6.29 8.68 3.20
C TYR A 98 5.35 8.42 4.39
N ALA A 99 4.81 7.20 4.51
CA ALA A 99 4.00 6.78 5.65
C ALA A 99 4.80 6.84 6.97
N ALA A 100 6.03 6.32 6.96
CA ALA A 100 6.93 6.39 8.10
C ALA A 100 7.25 7.85 8.50
N ALA A 101 7.52 8.72 7.52
CA ALA A 101 7.79 10.14 7.78
C ALA A 101 6.59 10.88 8.40
N LEU A 102 5.36 10.46 8.10
CA LEU A 102 4.14 10.98 8.71
C LEU A 102 3.80 10.33 10.07
N GLY A 103 4.62 9.39 10.56
CA GLY A 103 4.38 8.67 11.81
C GLY A 103 3.18 7.73 11.75
N LYS A 104 2.83 7.22 10.57
CA LYS A 104 1.73 6.25 10.40
C LYS A 104 2.15 4.88 10.91
N SER A 105 1.20 4.15 11.49
CA SER A 105 1.38 2.74 11.80
C SER A 105 1.60 1.98 10.49
N LEU A 106 2.76 1.35 10.35
CA LEU A 106 3.20 0.73 9.11
C LEU A 106 3.30 -0.80 9.28
N ILE A 107 2.67 -1.53 8.36
CA ILE A 107 2.80 -2.98 8.21
C ILE A 107 3.41 -3.25 6.84
N ILE A 108 4.48 -4.04 6.80
CA ILE A 108 5.10 -4.47 5.55
C ILE A 108 4.67 -5.90 5.25
N LEU A 109 4.23 -6.17 4.03
CA LEU A 109 3.91 -7.50 3.55
C LEU A 109 4.93 -7.89 2.47
N GLN A 110 5.85 -8.79 2.79
CA GLN A 110 6.97 -9.14 1.91
C GLN A 110 7.36 -10.62 2.02
N PRO A 111 7.83 -11.24 0.92
CA PRO A 111 8.41 -12.57 0.97
C PRO A 111 9.79 -12.53 1.67
N PRO A 112 10.27 -13.63 2.27
CA PRO A 112 11.56 -13.68 2.98
C PRO A 112 12.77 -13.22 2.16
N GLU A 113 12.72 -13.40 0.84
CA GLU A 113 13.76 -13.03 -0.13
C GLU A 113 14.06 -11.53 -0.13
N HIS A 114 13.13 -10.69 0.35
CA HIS A 114 13.28 -9.25 0.39
C HIS A 114 13.89 -8.71 1.69
N ASP A 115 14.11 -9.53 2.71
CA ASP A 115 14.54 -9.08 4.05
C ASP A 115 15.81 -8.22 4.02
N HIS A 116 16.81 -8.60 3.23
CA HIS A 116 18.04 -7.81 3.14
C HIS A 116 17.81 -6.47 2.42
N ALA A 117 16.99 -6.48 1.36
CA ALA A 117 16.73 -5.30 0.54
C ALA A 117 15.81 -4.30 1.23
N LEU A 118 14.94 -4.78 2.14
CA LEU A 118 13.94 -3.98 2.83
C LEU A 118 14.27 -3.73 4.30
N LYS A 119 15.44 -4.16 4.81
CA LYS A 119 15.83 -4.00 6.23
C LYS A 119 15.63 -2.60 6.82
N GLU A 120 15.87 -1.51 6.08
CA GLU A 120 15.60 -0.15 6.57
C GLU A 120 14.11 0.20 6.59
N VAL A 121 13.33 -0.34 5.65
CA VAL A 121 11.87 -0.22 5.61
C VAL A 121 11.23 -1.05 6.72
N ASP A 122 11.72 -2.28 6.92
CA ASP A 122 11.30 -3.20 7.97
C ASP A 122 11.57 -2.62 9.36
N ALA A 123 12.72 -1.96 9.54
CA ALA A 123 13.05 -1.29 10.79
C ALA A 123 12.11 -0.12 11.14
N ALA A 124 11.45 0.47 10.14
CA ALA A 124 10.44 1.52 10.34
C ALA A 124 9.03 0.97 10.56
N ALA A 125 8.80 -0.32 10.29
CA ALA A 125 7.50 -0.97 10.41
C ALA A 125 7.20 -1.41 11.85
N LEU A 126 5.92 -1.46 12.21
CA LEU A 126 5.46 -2.05 13.47
C LEU A 126 5.25 -3.58 13.35
N ALA A 127 5.12 -4.09 12.12
CA ALA A 127 5.05 -5.51 11.82
C ALA A 127 5.53 -5.79 10.39
N VAL A 128 6.17 -6.95 10.21
CA VAL A 128 6.49 -7.53 8.90
C VAL A 128 5.73 -8.85 8.78
N ALA A 129 4.78 -8.90 7.86
CA ALA A 129 4.00 -10.06 7.49
C ALA A 129 4.57 -10.71 6.22
N ARG A 130 4.34 -12.02 6.09
CA ARG A 130 4.69 -12.88 4.95
C ARG A 130 3.49 -13.23 4.12
N GLU A 131 2.34 -13.43 4.77
CA GLU A 131 1.08 -13.76 4.12
C GLU A 131 -0.02 -12.72 4.44
N PRO A 132 -0.96 -12.45 3.51
CA PRO A 132 -2.12 -11.60 3.75
C PRO A 132 -2.89 -11.91 5.04
N GLU A 133 -3.00 -13.18 5.42
CA GLU A 133 -3.75 -13.62 6.60
C GLU A 133 -3.09 -13.16 7.90
N GLU A 134 -1.77 -13.02 7.94
CA GLU A 134 -1.08 -12.48 9.11
C GLU A 134 -1.44 -11.00 9.32
N VAL A 135 -1.66 -10.25 8.22
CA VAL A 135 -2.17 -8.87 8.30
C VAL A 135 -3.59 -8.82 8.87
N VAL A 136 -4.44 -9.78 8.46
CA VAL A 136 -5.81 -9.92 8.99
C VAL A 136 -5.78 -10.21 10.50
N GLU A 137 -4.91 -11.12 10.94
CA GLU A 137 -4.77 -11.43 12.36
C GLU A 137 -4.19 -10.28 13.18
N ILE A 138 -3.29 -9.47 12.60
CA ILE A 138 -2.85 -8.20 13.20
C ILE A 138 -4.06 -7.27 13.40
N PHE A 139 -4.91 -7.08 12.40
CA PHE A 139 -6.10 -6.23 12.54
C PHE A 139 -7.07 -6.77 13.59
N ARG A 140 -7.32 -8.07 13.61
CA ARG A 140 -8.17 -8.72 14.61
C ARG A 140 -7.65 -8.45 16.03
N TYR A 141 -6.35 -8.63 16.25
CA TYR A 141 -5.73 -8.37 17.54
C TYR A 141 -5.81 -6.89 17.93
N VAL A 142 -5.48 -5.97 17.02
CA VAL A 142 -5.53 -4.53 17.29
C VAL A 142 -6.94 -4.06 17.66
N LEU A 143 -7.97 -4.62 17.02
CA LEU A 143 -9.36 -4.23 17.23
C LEU A 143 -9.99 -4.87 18.47
N THR A 144 -9.62 -6.10 18.79
CA THR A 144 -10.34 -6.92 19.80
C THR A 144 -9.48 -7.33 21.00
N GLY A 145 -8.16 -7.20 20.91
CA GLY A 145 -7.22 -7.70 21.91
C GLY A 145 -7.15 -9.22 22.04
N THR A 146 -7.73 -9.97 21.10
CA THR A 146 -7.85 -11.43 21.15
C THR A 146 -6.91 -12.09 20.15
N LEU A 147 -6.25 -13.18 20.56
CA LEU A 147 -5.38 -13.99 19.70
C LEU A 147 -6.21 -14.99 18.86
N PRO A 148 -5.71 -15.40 17.66
CA PRO A 148 -6.27 -16.55 16.95
C PRO A 148 -6.21 -17.82 17.82
N GLY A 149 -7.24 -18.67 17.67
CA GLY A 149 -7.40 -19.94 18.38
C GLY A 149 -7.16 -21.16 17.50
#